data_AF-A0A929BGK8-F1
#
_entry.id   AF-A0A929BGK8-F1
#
_cell.length_a   1.000
_cell.length_b   1.000
_cell.length_c   1.000
_cell.angle_alpha   90.00
_cell.angle_beta   90.00
_cell.angle_gamma   90.00
#
_symmetry.space_group_name_H-M   'P 1'
#
loop_
_entity.id
_entity.type
_entity.pdbx_description
1 polymer ?
#
loop_
_entity_poly.entity_id
_entity_poly.type
_entity_poly.pdbx_seq_one_letter_code
_entity_poly.pdbx_strand_id
1 'polypeptide(L)' 'MEVKVVTGDITEIDADAIVVNLFQGVEEVSGASAAVDKALGGAISSLISKGEFKGKFGEVSVVHTLG' A
#
# COMPACT_ATOMS: atom_id res chain seq x y z
N MET A 1 1.36 8.75 23.14
CA MET A 1 1.46 8.59 21.68
C MET A 1 2.40 9.68 21.19
N GLU A 2 3.49 9.30 20.52
CA GLU A 2 4.41 10.23 19.89
C GLU A 2 4.13 10.22 18.38
N VAL A 3 4.09 11.39 17.75
CA VAL A 3 3.83 11.54 16.32
C VAL A 3 4.91 12.43 15.73
N LYS A 4 5.53 11.98 14.63
CA LYS A 4 6.53 12.72 13.88
C LYS A 4 6.08 12.84 12.43
N VAL A 5 6.33 14.00 11.84
CA VAL A 5 6.09 14.26 10.41
C VAL A 5 7.45 14.31 9.74
N VAL A 6 7.63 13.46 8.74
CA VAL A 6 8.87 13.36 7.97
C VAL A 6 8.52 13.45 6.48
N THR A 7 9.37 14.13 5.71
CA THR A 7 9.29 14.17 4.25
C THR A 7 10.31 13.22 3.65
N GLY A 8 9.89 12.29 2.80
CA GLY A 8 10.79 11.33 2.16
C GLY A 8 10.02 10.31 1.32
N ASP A 9 10.76 9.36 0.74
CA ASP A 9 10.17 8.20 0.07
C ASP A 9 9.68 7.20 1.13
N ILE A 10 8.41 6.79 1.04
CA ILE A 10 7.79 5.84 1.95
C ILE A 10 8.49 4.47 1.92
N THR A 11 9.14 4.11 0.81
CA THR A 11 9.86 2.85 0.64
C THR A 11 11.22 2.82 1.33
N GLU A 12 11.74 3.98 1.73
CA GLU A 12 13.01 4.11 2.46
C GLU A 12 12.81 4.24 3.99
N ILE A 13 11.56 4.24 4.46
CA ILE A 13 11.23 4.33 5.89
C ILE A 13 11.30 2.95 6.53
N ASP A 14 12.19 2.81 7.52
CA ASP A 14 12.24 1.64 8.40
C ASP A 14 11.08 1.68 9.39
N ALA A 15 10.12 0.76 9.23
CA ALA A 15 8.92 0.68 10.05
C ALA A 15 8.38 -0.76 10.10
N ASP A 16 7.76 -1.13 11.22
CA ASP A 16 7.12 -2.45 11.39
C ASP A 16 5.96 -2.67 10.40
N ALA A 17 5.29 -1.59 9.97
CA ALA A 17 4.22 -1.63 9.00
C ALA A 17 4.10 -0.29 8.25
N ILE A 18 3.73 -0.38 6.97
CA ILE A 18 3.42 0.77 6.12
C ILE A 18 1.92 0.72 5.81
N VAL A 19 1.23 1.85 6.00
CA VAL A 19 -0.17 2.01 5.63
C VAL A 19 -0.27 2.91 4.42
N VAL A 20 -0.84 2.39 3.33
CA VAL A 20 -1.13 3.15 2.11
C VAL A 20 -2.62 3.19 1.86
N ASN A 21 -3.11 4.25 1.24
CA ASN A 21 -4.52 4.38 0.87
C ASN A 21 -4.77 3.89 -0.56
N LEU A 22 -5.97 3.36 -0.78
CA LEU A 22 -6.52 3.02 -2.08
C LEU A 22 -7.99 3.42 -2.11
N PHE A 23 -8.45 3.91 -3.27
CA PHE A 23 -9.83 4.34 -3.46
C PHE A 23 -10.63 3.28 -4.22
N GLN A 24 -11.95 3.29 -3.99
CA GLN A 24 -12.85 2.37 -4.66
C GLN A 24 -12.83 2.58 -6.18
N GLY A 25 -12.75 1.48 -6.93
CA GLY A 25 -12.78 1.52 -8.40
C GLY A 25 -11.46 1.96 -9.05
N VAL A 26 -10.39 2.11 -8.28
CA VAL A 26 -9.04 2.29 -8.83
C VAL A 26 -8.55 0.96 -9.38
N GLU A 27 -8.23 0.93 -10.68
CA GLU A 27 -7.70 -0.25 -11.36
C GLU A 27 -6.15 -0.28 -11.35
N GLU A 28 -5.52 0.89 -11.30
CA GLU A 28 -4.06 1.04 -11.28
C GLU A 28 -3.60 1.85 -10.07
N VAL A 29 -2.62 1.32 -9.33
CA VAL A 29 -2.01 2.03 -8.19
C VAL A 29 -1.18 3.22 -8.69
N SER A 30 -1.14 4.29 -7.91
CA SER A 30 -0.34 5.49 -8.21
C SER A 30 0.31 6.10 -6.96
N GLY A 31 1.25 7.02 -7.16
CA GLY A 31 1.93 7.74 -6.07
C GLY A 31 2.66 6.81 -5.10
N ALA A 32 2.50 7.06 -3.80
CA ALA A 32 3.13 6.26 -2.74
C ALA A 32 2.71 4.78 -2.80
N SER A 33 1.44 4.48 -3.08
CA SER A 33 0.94 3.10 -3.21
C SER A 33 1.60 2.36 -4.38
N ALA A 34 1.91 3.05 -5.48
CA ALA A 34 2.66 2.45 -6.60
C ALA A 34 4.13 2.20 -6.27
N ALA A 35 4.77 3.12 -5.53
CA ALA A 35 6.15 2.93 -5.07
C ALA A 35 6.25 1.68 -4.17
N VAL A 36 5.32 1.55 -3.21
CA VAL A 36 5.23 0.37 -2.33
C VAL A 36 4.90 -0.89 -3.13
N ASP A 37 3.93 -0.84 -4.04
CA ASP A 37 3.59 -2.01 -4.87
C ASP A 37 4.78 -2.52 -5.69
N LYS A 38 5.56 -1.60 -6.26
CA LYS A 38 6.80 -1.95 -6.98
C LYS A 38 7.84 -2.59 -6.06
N ALA A 39 8.03 -2.07 -4.84
CA ALA A 39 8.91 -2.67 -3.85
C ALA A 39 8.45 -4.07 -3.41
N LEU A 40 7.14 -4.31 -3.42
CA LEU A 40 6.51 -5.61 -3.13
C LEU A 40 6.38 -6.54 -4.36
N GLY A 41 6.97 -6.19 -5.50
CA GLY A 41 6.91 -7.02 -6.71
C GLY A 41 5.52 -7.11 -7.35
N GLY A 42 4.67 -6.10 -7.18
CA GLY A 42 3.32 -6.05 -7.77
C GLY A 42 2.23 -6.73 -6.93
N ALA A 43 2.48 -7.00 -5.65
CA ALA A 43 1.53 -7.72 -4.79
C ALA A 43 0.19 -6.98 -4.63
N ILE A 44 0.19 -5.66 -4.48
CA ILE A 44 -1.03 -4.85 -4.34
C ILE A 44 -1.80 -4.84 -5.66
N SER A 45 -1.11 -4.64 -6.78
CA SER A 45 -1.72 -4.72 -8.12
C SER A 45 -2.30 -6.12 -8.40
N SER A 46 -1.65 -7.18 -7.91
CA SER A 46 -2.18 -8.55 -8.02
C SER A 46 -3.49 -8.72 -7.25
N LEU A 47 -3.60 -8.15 -6.04
CA LEU A 47 -4.85 -8.21 -5.25
C LEU A 47 -6.00 -7.44 -5.93
N ILE A 48 -5.71 -6.26 -6.48
CA ILE A 48 -6.71 -5.45 -7.21
C ILE A 48 -7.17 -6.19 -8.47
N SER A 49 -6.24 -6.70 -9.28
CA SER A 49 -6.57 -7.39 -10.54
C SER A 49 -7.36 -8.69 -10.34
N LYS A 50 -7.17 -9.39 -9.21
CA LYS A 50 -8.00 -10.54 -8.82
C LYS A 50 -9.35 -10.14 -8.21
N GLY A 51 -9.59 -8.85 -7.98
CA GLY A 51 -10.79 -8.34 -7.33
C GLY A 51 -10.89 -8.69 -5.84
N GLU A 52 -9.77 -9.11 -5.23
CA GLU A 52 -9.66 -9.43 -3.80
C GLU A 52 -9.69 -8.17 -2.93
N PHE A 53 -9.28 -7.03 -3.51
CA PHE A 53 -9.38 -5.72 -2.87
C PHE A 53 -10.10 -4.74 -3.79
N LYS A 54 -11.18 -4.12 -3.31
CA LYS A 54 -12.02 -3.22 -4.11
C LYS A 54 -11.91 -1.74 -3.72
N GLY A 55 -11.22 -1.43 -2.62
CA GLY A 55 -11.04 -0.07 -2.11
C GLY A 55 -12.30 0.53 -1.47
N LYS A 56 -13.24 -0.31 -1.01
CA LYS A 56 -14.46 0.17 -0.35
C LYS A 56 -14.12 0.83 0.99
N PHE A 57 -14.98 1.73 1.43
CA PHE A 57 -14.85 2.35 2.75
C PHE A 57 -14.79 1.30 3.86
N GLY A 58 -13.73 1.36 4.67
CA GLY A 58 -13.48 0.42 5.77
C GLY A 58 -12.91 -0.94 5.33
N GLU A 59 -12.64 -1.14 4.03
CA GLU A 59 -11.95 -2.34 3.54
C GLU A 59 -10.46 -2.24 3.88
N VAL A 60 -9.92 -3.30 4.49
CA VAL A 60 -8.51 -3.39 4.88
C VAL A 60 -7.99 -4.73 4.39
N SER A 61 -6.83 -4.70 3.76
CA SER A 61 -6.07 -5.89 3.40
C SER A 61 -4.64 -5.74 3.91
N VAL A 62 -4.05 -6.85 4.35
CA VAL A 62 -2.68 -6.89 4.88
C VAL A 62 -1.84 -7.71 3.93
N VAL A 63 -0.75 -7.11 3.44
CA VAL A 63 0.25 -7.80 2.62
C VAL A 63 1.46 -8.07 3.49
N HIS A 64 1.78 -9.35 3.70
CA HIS A 64 2.98 -9.75 4.41
C HIS A 64 4.18 -9.71 3.46
N THR A 65 5.24 -9.01 3.86
CA THR A 65 6.52 -9.04 3.17
C THR A 65 7.23 -10.38 3.46
N LEU A 66 7.92 -10.94 2.47
CA LEU A 66 8.57 -12.26 2.59
C LEU A 66 9.96 -12.20 3.25
N GLY A 67 10.39 -11.05 3.77
CA GLY A 67 11.73 -10.83 4.32
C GLY A 67 12.72 -10.44 3.24
#